data_AF-A0A0C9X1V0-F1
#
_entry.id   AF-A0A0C9X1V0-F1
#
_cell.length_a   1.000
_cell.length_b   1.000
_cell.length_c   1.000
_cell.angle_alpha   90.00
_cell.angle_beta   90.00
_cell.angle_gamma   90.00
#
_symmetry.space_group_name_H-M   'P 1'
#
loop_
_entity.id
_entity.type
_entity.pdbx_description
1 polymer ?
#
loop_
_entity_poly.entity_id
_entity_poly.type
_entity_poly.pdbx_seq_one_letter_code
_entity_poly.pdbx_strand_id
1 'polypeptide(L)'
;MLQVISKTSEILLAKYSDIIALSITLHTQSGLINNHRSVGDLLEVAIDARTTNGPKVVQLAYFNTENGMSESCSVVEVEKPRCWKLTKTNVDDNSQEEIVLRVQGVICNASLPPVKRPFKIEPKQRRHIKQSLTLTGLGSTKFSAMISNIYDIRHVFERSLPHDALEEWVPSYYENFEALDMANQYFTD
;
A
#
# COMPACT_ATOMS: atom_id res chain seq x y z
N MET A 1 -22.18 26.88 1.50
CA MET A 1 -21.07 27.52 2.21
C MET A 1 -20.13 26.41 2.62
N LEU A 2 -19.18 26.08 1.74
CA LEU A 2 -18.29 24.92 1.82
C LEU A 2 -16.86 25.44 1.97
N GLN A 3 -16.22 25.16 3.09
CA GLN A 3 -14.76 25.19 3.20
C GLN A 3 -14.32 24.42 4.44
N VAL A 4 -13.12 23.81 4.32
CA VAL A 4 -12.32 23.11 5.34
C VAL A 4 -12.54 21.59 5.45
N ILE A 5 -12.13 20.86 4.40
CA ILE A 5 -11.34 19.63 4.54
C ILE A 5 -10.26 19.64 3.43
N SER A 6 -9.21 20.47 3.59
CA SER A 6 -8.20 20.72 2.54
C SER A 6 -6.74 20.49 2.96
N LYS A 7 -6.41 19.55 3.85
CA LYS A 7 -4.98 19.31 4.17
C LYS A 7 -4.48 17.87 4.12
N THR A 8 -5.34 16.86 4.18
CA THR A 8 -4.88 15.47 4.20
C THR A 8 -4.83 14.84 2.80
N SER A 9 -5.67 15.29 1.87
CA SER A 9 -5.72 14.78 0.48
C SER A 9 -4.65 15.38 -0.44
N GLU A 10 -4.20 16.62 -0.22
CA GLU A 10 -3.11 17.23 -1.01
C GLU A 10 -1.75 16.57 -0.76
N ILE A 11 -1.51 16.07 0.46
CA ILE A 11 -0.24 15.39 0.79
C ILE A 11 -0.19 13.98 0.17
N LEU A 12 -1.34 13.33 -0.04
CA LEU A 12 -1.39 12.03 -0.73
C LEU A 12 -1.28 12.20 -2.25
N LEU A 13 -2.00 13.17 -2.84
CA LEU A 13 -1.98 13.39 -4.29
C LEU A 13 -0.62 13.91 -4.81
N ALA A 14 0.08 14.75 -4.05
CA ALA A 14 1.45 15.17 -4.40
C ALA A 14 2.50 14.08 -4.14
N LYS A 15 2.31 13.21 -3.14
CA LYS A 15 3.25 12.11 -2.86
C LYS A 15 3.14 10.95 -3.84
N TYR A 16 1.99 10.71 -4.47
CA TYR A 16 1.89 9.65 -5.46
C TYR A 16 2.58 9.99 -6.77
N SER A 17 2.72 11.26 -7.18
CA SER A 17 3.57 11.58 -8.33
C SER A 17 5.04 11.29 -8.04
N ASP A 18 5.50 11.54 -6.81
CA ASP A 18 6.89 11.34 -6.41
C ASP A 18 7.21 9.87 -6.05
N ILE A 19 6.26 9.14 -5.46
CA ILE A 19 6.38 7.70 -5.18
C ILE A 19 6.29 6.88 -6.48
N ILE A 20 5.45 7.31 -7.43
CA ILE A 20 5.46 6.74 -8.78
C ILE A 20 6.73 7.17 -9.52
N ALA A 21 7.23 8.40 -9.35
CA ALA A 21 8.48 8.83 -9.97
C ALA A 21 9.72 8.07 -9.46
N LEU A 22 9.79 7.68 -8.18
CA LEU A 22 10.94 6.96 -7.63
C LEU A 22 10.86 5.43 -7.73
N SER A 23 9.71 4.87 -8.10
CA SER A 23 9.57 3.44 -8.45
C SER A 23 9.56 3.18 -9.96
N ILE A 24 9.56 4.24 -10.80
CA ILE A 24 9.87 4.15 -12.23
C ILE A 24 11.38 4.35 -12.42
N THR A 25 12.17 3.36 -12.00
CA THR A 25 13.48 3.09 -12.64
C THR A 25 13.73 1.59 -12.66
N LEU A 26 12.75 0.85 -13.17
CA LEU A 26 13.05 -0.31 -14.00
C LEU A 26 12.31 -0.06 -15.29
N HIS A 27 13.05 0.53 -16.23
CA HIS A 27 12.60 0.65 -17.61
C HIS A 27 12.04 -0.71 -18.03
N THR A 28 10.82 -0.69 -18.55
CA THR A 28 10.40 -1.60 -19.61
C THR A 28 11.41 -1.53 -20.75
N GLN A 29 12.55 -2.19 -20.59
CA GLN A 29 13.29 -2.74 -21.71
C GLN A 29 12.68 -4.11 -21.98
N SER A 30 11.75 -4.07 -22.92
CA SER A 30 10.95 -5.15 -23.48
C SER A 30 11.78 -6.24 -24.17
N GLY A 31 12.95 -6.61 -23.64
CA GLY A 31 13.86 -7.54 -24.32
C GLY A 31 14.94 -8.25 -23.50
N LEU A 32 15.09 -8.05 -22.18
CA LEU A 32 16.28 -8.61 -21.48
C LEU A 32 16.12 -9.21 -20.08
N ILE A 33 14.91 -9.49 -19.56
CA ILE A 33 14.82 -10.22 -18.28
C ILE A 33 13.87 -11.41 -18.37
N ASN A 34 14.32 -12.48 -19.02
CA ASN A 34 13.63 -13.78 -19.05
C ASN A 34 13.83 -14.59 -17.75
N ASN A 35 14.35 -13.98 -16.68
CA ASN A 35 14.63 -14.67 -15.42
C ASN A 35 13.94 -13.97 -14.26
N HIS A 36 12.70 -14.38 -13.97
CA HIS A 36 11.90 -13.87 -12.85
C HIS A 36 12.67 -13.88 -11.52
N ARG A 37 13.53 -14.89 -11.31
CA ARG A 37 14.39 -15.01 -10.12
C ARG A 37 15.33 -13.81 -9.97
N SER A 38 15.92 -13.35 -11.07
CA SER A 38 16.81 -12.18 -11.04
C SER A 38 16.08 -10.88 -10.70
N VAL A 39 14.80 -10.75 -11.06
CA VAL A 39 13.99 -9.57 -10.70
C VAL A 39 13.57 -9.65 -9.23
N GLY A 40 13.19 -10.84 -8.76
CA GLY A 40 12.92 -11.10 -7.35
C GLY A 40 14.12 -10.73 -6.46
N ASP A 41 15.32 -11.18 -6.83
CA ASP A 41 16.55 -10.88 -6.09
C ASP A 41 16.86 -9.37 -6.06
N LEU A 42 16.60 -8.63 -7.15
CA LEU A 42 16.74 -7.17 -7.18
C LEU A 42 15.71 -6.48 -6.29
N LEU A 43 14.49 -7.00 -6.23
CA LEU A 43 13.44 -6.48 -5.35
C LEU A 43 13.84 -6.65 -3.87
N GLU A 44 14.45 -7.77 -3.49
CA GLU A 44 14.98 -7.98 -2.13
C GLU A 44 15.95 -6.87 -1.73
N VAL A 45 16.94 -6.60 -2.59
CA VAL A 45 17.94 -5.55 -2.37
C VAL A 45 17.30 -4.17 -2.29
N ALA A 46 16.29 -3.90 -3.13
CA ALA A 46 15.58 -2.62 -3.12
C ALA A 46 14.76 -2.41 -1.83
N ILE A 47 14.12 -3.46 -1.30
CA ILE A 47 13.40 -3.41 -0.02
C ILE A 47 14.39 -3.14 1.13
N ASP A 48 15.54 -3.82 1.13
CA ASP A 48 16.58 -3.64 2.15
C ASP A 48 17.16 -2.23 2.14
N ALA A 49 17.55 -1.73 0.96
CA ALA A 49 18.08 -0.39 0.81
C ALA A 49 17.07 0.71 1.21
N ARG A 50 15.76 0.43 1.11
CA ARG A 50 14.70 1.36 1.54
C ARG A 50 14.36 1.24 3.02
N THR A 51 14.86 0.23 3.70
CA THR A 51 14.69 0.06 5.15
C THR A 51 15.75 0.87 5.91
N THR A 52 16.94 1.04 5.35
CA THR A 52 18.07 1.71 6.01
C THR A 52 18.08 3.24 5.86
N ASN A 53 17.31 3.80 4.92
CA ASN A 53 17.51 5.18 4.44
C ASN A 53 16.36 6.16 4.73
N GLY A 54 15.42 5.85 5.63
CA GLY A 54 14.26 6.72 5.87
C GLY A 54 13.75 6.72 7.32
N PRO A 55 13.56 7.89 7.95
CA PRO A 55 12.98 7.98 9.29
C PRO A 55 11.45 7.80 9.21
N LYS A 56 10.90 6.98 10.11
CA LYS A 56 9.46 6.87 10.46
C LYS A 56 8.51 6.07 9.56
N VAL A 57 8.97 5.24 8.63
CA VAL A 57 8.03 4.39 7.87
C VAL A 57 8.52 2.95 7.79
N VAL A 58 7.75 2.03 8.36
CA VAL A 58 8.09 0.60 8.43
C VAL A 58 7.69 -0.10 7.15
N GLN A 59 8.61 -0.89 6.58
CA GLN A 59 8.26 -1.77 5.47
C GLN A 59 7.35 -2.88 5.99
N LEU A 60 6.25 -3.11 5.29
CA LEU A 60 5.29 -4.16 5.64
C LEU A 60 5.96 -5.53 5.69
N ALA A 61 7.01 -5.79 4.90
CA ALA A 61 7.81 -7.02 4.96
C ALA A 61 8.43 -7.29 6.36
N TYR A 62 8.62 -6.25 7.18
CA TYR A 62 9.23 -6.33 8.52
C TYR A 62 8.23 -6.17 9.66
N PHE A 63 6.93 -6.23 9.38
CA PHE A 63 5.90 -5.97 10.39
C PHE A 63 5.97 -6.93 11.59
N ASN A 64 6.21 -8.23 11.33
CA ASN A 64 6.25 -9.30 12.34
C ASN A 64 7.66 -9.77 12.73
N THR A 65 8.72 -8.99 12.48
CA THR A 65 10.06 -9.38 12.96
C THR A 65 10.22 -9.16 14.46
N GLU A 66 11.28 -9.68 15.07
CA GLU A 66 11.57 -9.52 16.51
C GLU A 66 11.61 -8.06 16.99
N ASN A 67 11.94 -7.13 16.10
CA ASN A 67 11.89 -5.68 16.35
C ASN A 67 10.78 -4.98 15.54
N GLY A 68 9.78 -5.75 15.12
CA GLY A 68 8.64 -5.32 14.31
C GLY A 68 7.63 -4.51 15.10
N MET A 69 6.49 -4.20 14.46
CA MET A 69 5.44 -3.38 15.06
C MET A 69 4.23 -4.18 15.54
N SER A 70 4.16 -5.47 15.22
CA SER A 70 2.99 -6.31 15.45
C SER A 70 2.56 -6.42 16.91
N GLU A 71 3.49 -6.59 17.84
CA GLU A 71 3.18 -6.72 19.27
C GLU A 71 2.66 -5.42 19.91
N SER A 72 2.98 -4.28 19.30
CA SER A 72 2.66 -2.94 19.82
C SER A 72 1.49 -2.26 19.10
N CYS A 73 0.85 -2.96 18.16
CA CYS A 73 -0.24 -2.40 17.36
C CYS A 73 -1.62 -2.69 17.98
N SER A 74 -2.53 -1.74 17.79
CA SER A 74 -3.93 -1.87 18.19
C SER A 74 -4.84 -1.24 17.14
N VAL A 75 -6.12 -1.57 17.16
CA VAL A 75 -7.10 -0.98 16.25
C VAL A 75 -7.98 -0.01 17.03
N VAL A 76 -8.08 1.21 16.53
CA VAL A 76 -8.84 2.30 17.16
C VAL A 76 -9.88 2.81 16.18
N GLU A 77 -11.10 3.00 16.68
CA GLU A 77 -12.18 3.65 15.95
C GLU A 77 -12.00 5.18 15.99
N VAL A 78 -12.05 5.82 14.83
CA VAL A 78 -11.98 7.26 14.63
C VAL A 78 -13.34 7.72 14.12
N GLU A 79 -13.94 8.77 14.67
CA GLU A 79 -15.33 9.15 14.36
C GLU A 79 -15.48 10.01 13.09
N LYS A 80 -14.44 10.74 12.66
CA LYS A 80 -14.55 11.80 11.65
C LYS A 80 -13.46 11.71 10.56
N PRO A 81 -13.73 11.05 9.41
CA PRO A 81 -14.88 10.17 9.15
C PRO A 81 -14.79 8.87 9.97
N ARG A 82 -15.94 8.20 10.17
CA ARG A 82 -15.99 6.95 10.92
C ARG A 82 -15.14 5.88 10.23
N CYS A 83 -14.02 5.48 10.82
CA CYS A 83 -13.16 4.41 10.30
C CYS A 83 -12.35 3.75 11.42
N TRP A 84 -11.80 2.57 11.14
CA TRP A 84 -10.88 1.87 12.03
C TRP A 84 -9.46 2.03 11.51
N LYS A 85 -8.54 2.38 12.41
CA LYS A 85 -7.14 2.61 12.09
C LYS A 85 -6.26 1.69 12.91
N LEU A 86 -5.20 1.18 12.28
CA LEU A 86 -4.11 0.53 12.97
C LEU A 86 -3.22 1.62 13.60
N THR A 87 -3.06 1.59 14.92
CA THR A 87 -2.30 2.57 15.68
C THR A 87 -1.26 1.89 16.55
N LYS A 88 -0.21 2.65 16.90
CA LYS A 88 0.79 2.28 17.89
C LYS A 88 0.74 3.27 19.04
N THR A 89 0.86 2.77 20.26
CA THR A 89 1.07 3.60 21.43
C THR A 89 2.57 3.89 21.57
N ASN A 90 2.92 5.17 21.63
CA ASN A 90 4.28 5.60 21.92
C ASN A 90 4.58 5.38 23.41
N VAL A 91 5.73 4.79 23.71
CA VAL A 91 6.14 4.45 25.08
C VAL A 91 6.44 5.70 25.92
N ASP A 92 6.91 6.78 25.29
CA ASP A 92 7.42 7.96 25.98
C ASP A 92 6.31 8.90 26.47
N ASP A 93 5.25 9.08 25.67
CA ASP A 93 4.17 10.03 25.94
C ASP A 93 2.77 9.39 25.95
N ASN A 94 2.68 8.08 25.77
CA ASN A 94 1.44 7.31 25.69
C ASN A 94 0.47 7.85 24.61
N SER A 95 0.99 8.59 23.63
CA SER A 95 0.23 9.06 22.48
C SER A 95 -0.03 7.93 21.49
N GLN A 96 -1.13 8.01 20.76
CA GLN A 96 -1.45 7.07 19.69
C GLN A 96 -1.09 7.67 18.34
N GLU A 97 -0.24 6.98 17.59
CA GLU A 97 0.14 7.35 16.24
C GLU A 97 -0.41 6.33 15.23
N GLU A 98 -0.88 6.81 14.08
CA GLU A 98 -1.33 5.95 12.98
C GLU A 98 -0.13 5.23 12.34
N ILE A 99 -0.25 3.91 12.20
CA ILE A 99 0.79 3.11 11.55
C ILE A 99 0.63 3.22 10.04
N VAL A 100 1.64 3.77 9.38
CA VAL A 100 1.73 3.81 7.91
C VAL A 100 2.81 2.84 7.47
N LEU A 101 2.42 1.81 6.72
CA LEU A 101 3.32 0.78 6.21
C LEU A 101 3.62 1.00 4.73
N ARG A 102 4.84 0.62 4.33
CA ARG A 102 5.28 0.68 2.93
C ARG A 102 5.30 -0.70 2.30
N VAL A 103 4.95 -0.72 1.03
CA VAL A 103 4.97 -1.89 0.16
C VAL A 103 5.91 -1.62 -1.00
N GLN A 104 6.68 -2.62 -1.41
CA GLN A 104 7.39 -2.64 -2.69
C GLN A 104 7.09 -3.94 -3.42
N GLY A 105 7.01 -3.85 -4.73
CA GLY A 105 6.81 -4.99 -5.62
C GLY A 105 7.03 -4.58 -7.07
N VAL A 106 7.00 -5.57 -7.95
CA VAL A 106 7.07 -5.39 -9.40
C VAL A 106 5.66 -5.11 -9.91
N ILE A 107 5.49 -4.04 -10.69
CA ILE A 107 4.20 -3.72 -11.30
C ILE A 107 3.92 -4.70 -12.43
N CYS A 108 2.86 -5.49 -12.32
CA CYS A 108 2.43 -6.42 -13.36
C CYS A 108 1.14 -5.98 -14.06
N ASN A 109 0.33 -5.12 -13.43
CA ASN A 109 -0.83 -4.48 -14.05
C ASN A 109 -1.01 -3.06 -13.53
N ALA A 110 -1.50 -2.16 -14.38
CA ALA A 110 -1.77 -0.78 -14.05
C ALA A 110 -2.94 -0.23 -14.86
N SER A 111 -3.97 0.26 -14.17
CA SER A 111 -5.06 1.02 -14.77
C SER A 111 -5.06 2.42 -14.18
N LEU A 112 -4.40 3.34 -14.88
CA LEU A 112 -4.27 4.73 -14.45
C LEU A 112 -5.09 5.64 -15.38
N PRO A 113 -5.84 6.62 -14.85
CA PRO A 113 -6.58 7.59 -15.64
C PRO A 113 -5.65 8.34 -16.59
N PRO A 114 -6.15 8.75 -17.78
CA PRO A 114 -5.34 9.44 -18.77
C PRO A 114 -5.02 10.89 -18.35
N VAL A 115 -3.91 11.10 -17.63
CA VAL A 115 -3.50 12.44 -17.14
C VAL A 115 -2.92 13.34 -18.26
N LYS A 116 -2.40 12.74 -19.33
CA LYS A 116 -1.60 13.46 -20.34
C LYS A 116 -2.41 14.33 -21.32
N ARG A 117 -3.74 14.24 -21.33
CA ARG A 117 -4.61 15.05 -22.21
C ARG A 117 -5.85 15.48 -21.44
N PRO A 118 -6.32 16.73 -21.59
CA PRO A 118 -7.61 17.12 -21.03
C PRO A 118 -8.70 16.27 -21.67
N PHE A 119 -9.36 15.42 -20.88
CA PHE A 119 -10.46 14.59 -21.33
C PHE A 119 -11.76 15.07 -20.66
N LYS A 120 -12.82 15.22 -21.46
CA LYS A 120 -14.13 15.62 -20.96
C LYS A 120 -14.80 14.40 -20.32
N ILE A 121 -14.66 14.26 -19.01
CA ILE A 121 -15.44 13.29 -18.23
C ILE A 121 -16.77 13.93 -17.87
N GLU A 122 -17.88 13.25 -18.18
CA GLU A 122 -19.19 13.64 -17.69
C GLU A 122 -19.18 13.67 -16.14
N PRO A 123 -19.72 14.71 -15.48
CA PRO A 123 -19.69 14.81 -14.02
C PRO A 123 -20.18 13.55 -13.29
N LYS A 124 -21.20 12.87 -13.83
CA LYS A 124 -21.73 11.60 -13.28
C LYS A 124 -20.76 10.42 -13.36
N GLN A 125 -19.83 10.45 -14.32
CA GLN A 125 -18.84 9.39 -14.53
C GLN A 125 -17.59 9.60 -13.67
N ARG A 126 -17.30 10.85 -13.24
CA ARG A 126 -16.10 11.18 -12.45
C ARG A 126 -15.98 10.34 -11.17
N ARG A 127 -17.08 10.19 -10.42
CA ARG A 127 -17.11 9.40 -9.18
C ARG A 127 -16.82 7.91 -9.36
N HIS A 128 -16.91 7.38 -10.58
CA HIS A 128 -16.66 5.97 -10.87
C HIS A 128 -15.24 5.73 -11.41
N ILE A 129 -14.45 6.79 -11.63
CA ILE A 129 -13.07 6.63 -12.09
C ILE A 129 -12.23 6.11 -10.94
N LYS A 130 -11.57 4.98 -11.19
CA LYS A 130 -10.63 4.35 -10.26
C LYS A 130 -9.24 4.37 -10.87
N GLN A 131 -8.23 4.39 -10.01
CA GLN A 131 -6.86 4.02 -10.34
C GLN A 131 -6.60 2.67 -9.69
N SER A 132 -5.97 1.75 -10.40
CA SER A 132 -5.53 0.48 -9.82
C SER A 132 -4.12 0.10 -10.26
N LEU A 133 -3.44 -0.62 -9.37
CA LEU A 133 -2.12 -1.19 -9.57
C LEU A 133 -2.11 -2.59 -8.99
N THR A 134 -1.48 -3.53 -9.69
CA THR A 134 -1.21 -4.88 -9.19
C THR A 134 0.30 -5.04 -9.07
N LEU A 135 0.76 -5.45 -7.88
CA LEU A 135 2.16 -5.72 -7.58
C LEU A 135 2.39 -7.21 -7.41
N THR A 136 3.56 -7.71 -7.79
CA THR A 136 4.00 -9.08 -7.49
C THR A 136 5.46 -9.10 -7.05
N GLY A 137 5.85 -10.13 -6.30
CA GLY A 137 7.22 -10.33 -5.83
C GLY A 137 8.12 -11.11 -6.78
N LEU A 138 7.55 -11.79 -7.79
CA LEU A 138 8.26 -12.71 -8.69
C LEU A 138 9.19 -13.70 -7.96
N GLY A 139 8.73 -14.23 -6.82
CA GLY A 139 9.49 -15.17 -5.99
C GLY A 139 10.35 -14.54 -4.89
N SER A 140 10.24 -13.23 -4.67
CA SER A 140 10.82 -12.55 -3.50
C SER A 140 10.19 -13.07 -2.20
N THR A 141 11.06 -13.52 -1.30
CA THR A 141 10.76 -13.89 0.09
C THR A 141 10.22 -12.73 0.91
N LYS A 142 10.74 -11.50 0.77
CA LYS A 142 10.20 -10.32 1.48
C LYS A 142 8.82 -9.93 0.98
N PHE A 143 8.54 -10.11 -0.31
CA PHE A 143 7.19 -9.91 -0.84
C PHE A 143 6.21 -10.96 -0.29
N SER A 144 6.61 -12.24 -0.24
CA SER A 144 5.79 -13.27 0.41
C SER A 144 5.59 -13.00 1.91
N ALA A 145 6.62 -12.56 2.63
CA ALA A 145 6.50 -12.14 4.02
C ALA A 145 5.53 -10.96 4.17
N MET A 146 5.55 -10.00 3.24
CA MET A 146 4.60 -8.91 3.19
C MET A 146 3.15 -9.41 3.01
N ILE A 147 2.89 -10.37 2.11
CA ILE A 147 1.55 -10.97 1.94
C ILE A 147 1.11 -11.66 3.24
N SER A 148 1.99 -12.42 3.89
CA SER A 148 1.70 -13.02 5.20
C SER A 148 1.34 -11.96 6.25
N ASN A 149 2.09 -10.86 6.29
CA ASN A 149 1.86 -9.79 7.26
C ASN A 149 0.52 -9.06 7.01
N ILE A 150 -0.02 -9.05 5.79
CA ILE A 150 -1.38 -8.54 5.52
C ILE A 150 -2.43 -9.42 6.21
N TYR A 151 -2.26 -10.76 6.17
CA TYR A 151 -3.13 -11.67 6.88
C TYR A 151 -3.07 -11.45 8.40
N ASP A 152 -1.88 -11.22 8.94
CA ASP A 152 -1.73 -10.95 10.38
C ASP A 152 -2.38 -9.63 10.79
N ILE A 153 -2.20 -8.57 9.99
CA ILE A 153 -2.89 -7.29 10.22
C ILE A 153 -4.40 -7.49 10.16
N ARG A 154 -4.92 -8.21 9.16
CA ARG A 154 -6.34 -8.54 9.07
C ARG A 154 -6.82 -9.25 10.34
N HIS A 155 -6.04 -10.18 10.88
CA HIS A 155 -6.39 -10.88 12.11
C HIS A 155 -6.43 -9.93 13.33
N VAL A 156 -5.57 -8.91 13.37
CA VAL A 156 -5.67 -7.84 14.38
C VAL A 156 -6.99 -7.08 14.24
N PHE A 157 -7.40 -6.75 13.02
CA PHE A 157 -8.70 -6.10 12.77
C PHE A 157 -9.90 -7.01 13.12
N GLU A 158 -9.85 -8.29 12.79
CA GLU A 158 -10.92 -9.27 13.09
C GLU A 158 -11.19 -9.37 14.60
N ARG A 159 -10.16 -9.23 15.44
CA ARG A 159 -10.31 -9.24 16.91
C ARG A 159 -10.98 -7.98 17.46
N SER A 160 -10.91 -6.87 16.73
CA SER A 160 -11.43 -5.56 17.17
C SER A 160 -12.78 -5.20 16.56
N LEU A 161 -13.16 -5.85 15.46
CA LEU A 161 -14.40 -5.59 14.74
C LEU A 161 -15.49 -6.60 15.11
N PRO A 162 -16.78 -6.26 14.91
CA PRO A 162 -17.86 -7.22 15.03
C PRO A 162 -17.67 -8.43 14.11
N HIS A 163 -18.24 -9.58 14.48
CA HIS A 163 -18.21 -10.78 13.64
C HIS A 163 -18.77 -10.47 12.24
N ASP A 164 -18.13 -11.00 11.21
CA ASP A 164 -18.48 -10.82 9.79
C ASP A 164 -18.42 -9.36 9.27
N ALA A 165 -17.80 -8.44 10.00
CA ALA A 165 -17.63 -7.06 9.54
C ALA A 165 -16.49 -6.88 8.51
N LEU A 166 -15.61 -7.87 8.37
CA LEU A 166 -14.50 -7.87 7.42
C LEU A 166 -14.77 -8.84 6.28
N GLU A 167 -14.64 -8.34 5.05
CA GLU A 167 -14.63 -9.17 3.86
C GLU A 167 -13.36 -10.03 3.81
N GLU A 168 -13.49 -11.24 3.26
CA GLU A 168 -12.35 -12.10 3.04
C GLU A 168 -11.42 -11.49 1.99
N TRP A 169 -10.17 -11.22 2.38
CA TRP A 169 -9.09 -10.85 1.48
C TRP A 169 -8.27 -12.08 1.07
N VAL A 170 -8.05 -12.21 -0.23
CA VAL A 170 -7.20 -13.24 -0.85
C VAL A 170 -6.31 -12.54 -1.88
N PRO A 171 -4.99 -12.82 -1.92
CA PRO A 171 -4.11 -12.27 -2.95
C PRO A 171 -4.52 -12.79 -4.32
N SER A 172 -4.29 -11.96 -5.35
CA SER A 172 -4.40 -12.42 -6.73
C SER A 172 -3.11 -13.11 -7.16
N TYR A 173 -3.05 -13.55 -8.42
CA TYR A 173 -1.89 -14.20 -8.98
C TYR A 173 -1.49 -13.52 -10.29
N TYR A 174 -0.18 -13.33 -10.45
CA TYR A 174 0.45 -13.01 -11.73
C TYR A 174 1.28 -14.23 -12.15
N GLU A 175 0.82 -14.91 -13.20
CA GLU A 175 1.31 -16.23 -13.58
C GLU A 175 1.23 -17.21 -12.40
N ASN A 176 2.37 -17.60 -11.82
CA ASN A 176 2.46 -18.51 -10.67
C ASN A 176 2.86 -17.82 -9.36
N PHE A 177 2.91 -16.48 -9.34
CA PHE A 177 3.34 -15.70 -8.18
C PHE A 177 2.18 -14.93 -7.57
N GLU A 178 2.12 -14.88 -6.25
CA GLU A 178 1.16 -14.05 -5.53
C GLU A 178 1.31 -12.58 -5.92
N ALA A 179 0.17 -11.90 -5.93
CA ALA A 179 0.04 -10.51 -6.32
C ALA A 179 -0.90 -9.75 -5.37
N LEU A 180 -0.59 -8.47 -5.19
CA LEU A 180 -1.33 -7.53 -4.37
C LEU A 180 -2.05 -6.54 -5.29
N ASP A 181 -3.38 -6.61 -5.31
CA ASP A 181 -4.22 -5.62 -5.97
C ASP A 181 -4.49 -4.42 -5.07
N MET A 182 -4.26 -3.24 -5.60
CA MET A 182 -4.55 -1.97 -4.94
C MET A 182 -5.38 -1.10 -5.87
N ALA A 183 -6.44 -0.51 -5.35
CA ALA A 183 -7.26 0.43 -6.11
C ALA A 183 -7.77 1.56 -5.23
N ASN A 184 -7.91 2.75 -5.82
CA ASN A 184 -8.54 3.90 -5.17
C ASN A 184 -9.44 4.65 -6.15
N GLN A 185 -10.42 5.39 -5.63
CA GLN A 185 -11.17 6.36 -6.44
C GLN A 185 -10.25 7.53 -6.81
N TYR A 186 -10.29 7.93 -8.07
CA TYR A 186 -9.47 9.03 -8.56
C TYR A 186 -9.97 10.39 -8.11
N PHE A 187 -11.29 10.51 -7.96
CA PHE A 187 -11.96 11.67 -7.40
C PHE A 187 -12.68 11.25 -6.12
N THR A 188 -12.49 12.02 -5.06
CA THR A 188 -13.25 11.92 -3.82
C THR A 188 -14.22 13.10 -3.78
N ASP A 189 -15.48 12.85 -3.42
CA ASP A 189 -16.52 13.88 -3.26
C ASP A 189 -16.25 14.83 -2.07
#